data_AF-A0A9X5XBG4-F1
#
_entry.id   AF-A0A9X5XBG4-F1
#
_cell.length_a   1.000
_cell.length_b   1.000
_cell.length_c   1.000
_cell.angle_alpha   90.00
_cell.angle_beta   90.00
_cell.angle_gamma   90.00
#
_symmetry.space_group_name_H-M   'P 1'
#
loop_
_entity.id
_entity.type
_entity.pdbx_description
1 polymer ?
#
loop_
_entity_poly.entity_id
_entity_poly.type
_entity_poly.pdbx_seq_one_letter_code
_entity_poly.pdbx_strand_id
1 'polypeptide(L)'
;MLEKSVEVLTAEPADIPPLQDSGDADAATDTERLLADVLAGVVRVEQVPVDSHFFNDLGADSLVMAQFCARVRKRGDMPAVS
;
A
#
# COMPACT_ATOMS: atom_id res chain seq x y z
N MET A 1 -9.82 31.18 -27.75
CA MET A 1 -10.22 29.97 -27.00
C MET A 1 -9.74 30.21 -25.58
N LEU A 2 -10.66 30.34 -24.64
CA LEU A 2 -10.45 30.91 -23.31
C LEU A 2 -9.59 29.97 -22.45
N GLU A 3 -8.50 30.48 -21.91
CA GLU A 3 -7.62 29.79 -20.95
C GLU A 3 -8.42 29.54 -19.67
N LYS A 4 -8.60 28.27 -19.29
CA LYS A 4 -9.35 27.92 -18.10
C LYS A 4 -8.40 27.91 -16.90
N SER A 5 -8.61 28.90 -16.04
CA SER A 5 -7.88 29.21 -14.82
C SER A 5 -7.60 27.97 -13.96
N VAL A 6 -6.32 27.79 -13.64
CA VAL A 6 -5.86 27.07 -12.46
C VAL A 6 -6.15 27.98 -11.27
N GLU A 7 -7.10 27.60 -10.42
CA GLU A 7 -7.26 28.20 -9.11
C GLU A 7 -6.40 27.39 -8.14
N VAL A 8 -5.23 27.96 -7.84
CA VAL A 8 -4.34 27.48 -6.79
C VAL A 8 -5.03 27.74 -5.46
N LEU A 9 -5.56 26.68 -4.84
CA LEU A 9 -5.94 26.74 -3.43
C LEU A 9 -4.66 26.73 -2.61
N THR A 10 -4.11 27.91 -2.36
CA THR A 10 -3.06 28.11 -1.36
C THR A 10 -3.67 27.89 0.02
N ALA A 11 -3.63 26.65 0.50
CA ALA A 11 -3.80 26.37 1.91
C ALA A 11 -2.48 26.69 2.60
N GLU A 12 -2.49 27.73 3.43
CA GLU A 12 -1.42 28.08 4.37
C GLU A 12 -0.96 26.82 5.12
N PRO A 13 0.35 26.51 5.20
CA PRO A 13 0.82 25.42 6.03
C PRO A 13 0.72 25.91 7.49
N ALA A 14 -0.43 25.68 8.10
CA ALA A 14 -0.46 25.60 9.56
C ALA A 14 0.58 24.56 9.95
N ASP A 15 1.45 24.94 10.87
CA ASP A 15 2.42 24.09 11.55
C ASP A 15 1.65 22.94 12.20
N ILE A 16 1.43 21.86 11.44
CA ILE A 16 0.89 20.60 11.96
C ILE A 16 2.11 19.91 12.55
N PRO A 17 2.28 19.89 13.88
CA PRO A 17 3.35 19.12 14.47
C PRO A 17 3.17 17.68 13.97
N PRO A 18 4.25 16.99 13.56
CA PRO A 18 4.12 15.58 13.22
C PRO A 18 3.54 14.90 14.45
N LEU A 19 2.32 14.34 14.34
CA LEU A 19 1.86 13.37 15.33
C LEU A 19 2.88 12.25 15.27
N GLN A 20 3.78 12.22 16.24
CA GLN A 20 4.75 11.17 16.40
C GLN A 20 4.00 9.94 16.93
N ASP A 21 3.20 9.32 16.06
CA ASP A 21 2.73 7.97 16.26
C ASP A 21 3.76 7.01 15.66
N SER A 22 4.90 6.91 16.35
CA SER A 22 5.94 5.96 15.97
C SER A 22 5.49 4.51 16.14
N GLY A 23 4.39 4.25 16.88
CA GLY A 23 3.80 2.92 17.00
C GLY A 23 2.97 2.53 15.77
N ASP A 24 2.17 3.45 15.25
CA ASP A 24 1.36 3.22 14.04
C ASP A 24 2.20 3.06 12.78
N ALA A 25 3.29 3.83 12.64
CA ALA A 25 4.20 3.70 11.50
C ALA A 25 4.93 2.34 11.49
N ASP A 26 5.29 1.81 12.66
CA ASP A 26 5.93 0.50 12.79
C ASP A 26 4.94 -0.63 12.48
N ALA A 27 3.70 -0.54 13.01
CA ALA A 27 2.63 -1.50 12.71
C ALA A 27 2.22 -1.50 11.22
N ALA A 28 2.22 -0.33 10.58
CA ALA A 28 2.00 -0.22 9.14
C ALA A 28 3.12 -0.91 8.34
N THR A 29 4.38 -0.71 8.75
CA THR A 29 5.56 -1.35 8.12
C THR A 29 5.53 -2.87 8.27
N ASP A 30 5.11 -3.39 9.42
CA ASP A 30 4.94 -4.83 9.63
C ASP A 30 3.84 -5.42 8.75
N THR A 31 2.70 -4.72 8.65
CA THR A 31 1.59 -5.14 7.78
C THR A 31 2.01 -5.18 6.32
N GLU A 32 2.73 -4.15 5.86
CA GLU A 32 3.28 -4.08 4.50
C GLU A 32 4.22 -5.25 4.21
N ARG A 33 5.12 -5.62 5.14
CA ARG A 33 5.97 -6.80 5.01
C ARG A 33 5.17 -8.09 4.89
N LEU A 34 4.19 -8.29 5.75
CA LEU A 34 3.35 -9.49 5.71
C LEU A 34 2.60 -9.61 4.38
N LEU A 35 2.09 -8.49 3.85
CA LEU A 35 1.44 -8.46 2.55
C LEU A 35 2.43 -8.71 1.40
N ALA A 36 3.62 -8.11 1.45
CA ALA A 36 4.68 -8.32 0.47
C ALA A 36 5.12 -9.79 0.40
N ASP A 37 5.27 -10.47 1.55
CA ASP A 37 5.60 -11.89 1.61
C ASP A 37 4.53 -12.77 0.97
N VAL A 38 3.26 -12.48 1.24
CA VAL A 38 2.14 -13.23 0.62
C VAL A 38 2.16 -13.02 -0.89
N LEU A 39 2.39 -11.78 -1.34
CA LEU A 39 2.41 -11.43 -2.75
C LEU A 39 3.59 -12.09 -3.47
N ALA A 40 4.79 -12.09 -2.89
CA ALA A 40 5.97 -12.77 -3.42
C ALA A 40 5.70 -14.26 -3.68
N GLY A 41 5.01 -14.93 -2.75
CA GLY A 41 4.57 -16.30 -2.94
C GLY A 41 3.52 -16.50 -4.04
N VAL A 42 2.72 -15.49 -4.38
CA VAL A 42 1.73 -15.57 -5.49
C VAL A 42 2.42 -15.39 -6.83
N VAL A 43 3.25 -14.35 -6.97
CA VAL A 43 3.97 -14.04 -8.21
C VAL A 43 5.21 -14.92 -8.42
N ARG A 44 5.58 -15.73 -7.43
CA ARG A 44 6.72 -16.68 -7.45
C ARG A 44 8.08 -16.01 -7.62
N VAL A 45 8.28 -14.92 -6.88
CA VAL A 45 9.57 -14.22 -6.76
C VAL A 45 10.10 -14.36 -5.35
N GLU A 46 11.37 -14.03 -5.14
CA GLU A 46 11.99 -14.10 -3.81
C GLU A 46 11.42 -13.02 -2.87
N GLN A 47 11.36 -11.77 -3.33
CA GLN A 47 10.87 -10.62 -2.56
C GLN A 47 10.13 -9.65 -3.48
N VAL A 48 9.11 -8.99 -2.93
CA VAL A 48 8.38 -7.90 -3.58
C VAL A 48 8.65 -6.62 -2.80
N PRO A 49 9.23 -5.57 -3.42
CA PRO A 49 9.35 -4.27 -2.78
C PRO A 49 7.96 -3.70 -2.42
N VAL A 50 7.82 -3.13 -1.21
CA VAL A 50 6.54 -2.60 -0.70
C VAL A 50 6.01 -1.42 -1.53
N ASP A 51 6.89 -0.75 -2.26
CA ASP A 51 6.61 0.39 -3.14
C ASP A 51 6.38 -0.01 -4.61
N SER A 52 6.40 -1.31 -4.93
CA SER A 52 6.20 -1.80 -6.30
C SER A 52 4.77 -1.59 -6.79
N HIS A 53 4.63 -1.10 -8.03
CA HIS A 53 3.34 -0.98 -8.67
C HIS A 53 2.79 -2.36 -9.06
N PHE A 54 1.68 -2.76 -8.44
CA PHE A 54 1.06 -4.08 -8.59
C PHE A 54 0.91 -4.55 -10.06
N PHE A 55 0.33 -3.72 -10.93
CA PHE A 55 0.10 -4.11 -12.33
C PHE A 55 1.32 -3.93 -13.24
N ASN A 56 1.99 -2.77 -13.17
CA ASN A 56 3.08 -2.42 -14.08
C ASN A 56 4.40 -3.11 -13.73
N ASP A 57 4.76 -3.16 -12.45
CA ASP A 57 6.07 -3.66 -12.01
C ASP A 57 6.02 -5.17 -11.74
N LEU A 58 4.91 -5.67 -11.19
CA LEU A 58 4.75 -7.11 -10.90
C LEU A 58 4.07 -7.88 -12.04
N GLY A 59 3.58 -7.19 -13.07
CA GLY A 59 2.81 -7.81 -14.15
C GLY A 59 1.54 -8.52 -13.67
N ALA A 60 1.01 -8.14 -12.51
CA ALA A 60 -0.12 -8.83 -11.90
C ALA A 60 -1.42 -8.52 -12.66
N ASP A 61 -2.35 -9.47 -12.60
CA ASP A 61 -3.68 -9.35 -13.17
C ASP A 61 -4.77 -9.62 -12.11
N SER A 62 -6.03 -9.64 -12.53
CA SER A 62 -7.16 -9.92 -11.66
C SER A 62 -7.12 -11.32 -11.03
N LEU A 63 -6.52 -12.31 -11.69
CA LEU A 63 -6.36 -13.65 -11.15
C LEU A 63 -5.29 -13.67 -10.05
N VAL A 64 -4.16 -13.00 -10.27
CA VAL A 64 -3.11 -12.81 -9.25
C VAL A 64 -3.70 -12.11 -8.02
N MET A 65 -4.49 -11.05 -8.21
CA MET A 65 -5.18 -10.35 -7.12
C MET A 65 -6.16 -11.27 -6.38
N ALA A 66 -6.96 -12.06 -7.09
CA ALA A 66 -7.88 -13.02 -6.46
C ALA A 66 -7.13 -14.06 -5.62
N GLN A 67 -6.02 -14.62 -6.12
CA GLN A 67 -5.19 -15.57 -5.40
C GLN A 67 -4.53 -14.95 -4.17
N PHE A 68 -4.02 -13.72 -4.31
CA PHE A 68 -3.46 -12.94 -3.21
C PHE A 68 -4.49 -12.75 -2.09
N CYS A 69 -5.66 -12.22 -2.40
CA CYS A 69 -6.72 -12.00 -1.42
C CYS A 69 -7.19 -13.31 -0.78
N ALA A 70 -7.23 -14.43 -1.53
CA ALA A 70 -7.57 -15.73 -0.97
C ALA A 70 -6.52 -16.26 0.03
N ARG A 71 -5.24 -15.91 -0.14
CA ARG A 71 -4.16 -16.28 0.79
C ARG A 71 -4.11 -15.38 2.01
N VAL A 72 -4.28 -14.06 1.84
CA VAL A 72 -4.36 -13.10 2.96
C VAL A 72 -5.46 -13.52 3.93
N ARG A 73 -6.66 -13.86 3.43
CA ARG A 73 -7.78 -14.29 4.28
C ARG A 73 -7.55 -15.60 5.05
N LYS A 74 -6.56 -16.40 4.66
CA LYS A 74 -6.21 -17.65 5.33
C LYS A 74 -5.15 -17.45 6.42
N ARG A 75 -4.53 -16.27 6.49
CA ARG A 75 -3.55 -15.92 7.52
C ARG A 75 -4.26 -15.47 8.79
N GLY A 76 -3.87 -16.05 9.92
CA GLY A 76 -4.40 -15.72 11.26
C GLY A 76 -3.56 -14.69 12.00
N ASP A 77 -2.42 -14.30 11.43
CA ASP A 77 -1.42 -13.35 11.93
C ASP A 77 -1.60 -11.95 11.33
N MET A 78 -2.59 -11.75 10.46
CA MET A 78 -2.89 -10.43 9.90
C MET A 78 -3.60 -9.56 10.95
N PRO A 79 -3.25 -8.27 11.05
CA PRO A 79 -3.95 -7.34 11.93
C PRO A 79 -5.43 -7.22 11.54
N ALA A 80 -6.28 -6.96 12.53
CA ALA A 80 -7.71 -6.82 12.32
C ALA A 80 -8.02 -5.57 11.47
N VAL A 81 -8.82 -5.74 10.42
CA VAL A 81 -9.37 -4.60 9.67
C VAL A 81 -10.52 -4.03 10.50
N SER A 82 -10.50 -2.73 10.81
CA SER A 82 -11.56 -2.02 11.54
C SER A 82 -12.30 -1.04 10.63
#